data_AF-A0A931V042-F1
#
_entry.id   AF-A0A931V042-F1
#
_cell.length_a   1.000
_cell.length_b   1.000
_cell.length_c   1.000
_cell.angle_alpha   90.00
_cell.angle_beta   90.00
_cell.angle_gamma   90.00
#
_symmetry.space_group_name_H-M   'P 1'
#
loop_
_entity.id
_entity.type
_entity.pdbx_description
1 polymer ?
#
loop_
_entity_poly.entity_id
_entity_poly.type
_entity_poly.pdbx_seq_one_letter_code
_entity_poly.pdbx_strand_id
1 'polypeptide(L)'
;MMKLGVRVRQALLGTVVCVAAGLVAPRADAFQRFLDGCNTCHPWTTAPVTSPKGYTLSIDLHTLHRGASNMNTDCPFCHTSGDGRDPWIKSSDGKAGVPGYGCIGCHGNTYAGVVRGVGLRARHTLRGVASCVMCHSSDPTPVGENVKPPYYGNTTVSNVDFPCNENSTTSEDWTGDGKGLDNDGDGLVDGLDGNCAVCTPTTCSAAGKNCGTISNGCGGTLSCGTCTSPQTCGGGGTANVCGCTPTTCSAAGKNCGTIPNGCGGSLSCGTCTSPQTCGGSGTANVCGCTPTTCAAAGKNCGSISDGCGGALSCGGCAAPATCGGGGTPNVCGCTPTTCAAAGKNCGTIPNGCGGTLDCGTCTSGTCGGGGTANVCGCTPTTCAAAG
;
A
#
# COMPACT_ATOMS: atom_id res chain seq x y z
N MET A 1 106.86 -0.03 29.08
CA MET A 1 108.04 0.68 28.52
C MET A 1 107.55 1.91 27.77
N MET A 2 108.16 3.06 28.07
CA MET A 2 108.27 4.31 27.29
C MET A 2 107.05 5.12 26.82
N LYS A 3 106.95 6.29 27.48
CA LYS A 3 106.50 7.64 27.12
C LYS A 3 106.40 8.05 25.62
N LEU A 4 105.44 8.97 25.41
CA LEU A 4 105.55 10.34 24.84
C LEU A 4 104.78 10.61 23.53
N GLY A 5 103.90 11.63 23.55
CA GLY A 5 103.36 12.27 22.34
C GLY A 5 102.13 13.15 22.56
N VAL A 6 102.32 14.37 23.09
CA VAL A 6 101.30 15.43 23.20
C VAL A 6 101.20 16.19 21.87
N ARG A 7 99.99 16.51 21.36
CA ARG A 7 99.50 17.87 21.02
C ARG A 7 98.15 17.88 20.30
N VAL A 8 97.13 18.28 21.08
CA VAL A 8 96.03 19.22 20.81
C VAL A 8 95.85 19.74 19.37
N ARG A 9 94.64 19.55 18.80
CA ARG A 9 93.79 20.60 18.24
C ARG A 9 92.32 20.15 18.19
N GLN A 10 91.53 20.72 19.10
CA GLN A 10 90.11 21.07 18.90
C GLN A 10 90.00 21.97 17.65
N ALA A 11 88.94 22.08 16.85
CA ALA A 11 87.57 21.55 16.83
C ALA A 11 87.08 21.75 15.38
N LEU A 12 86.10 20.96 14.91
CA LEU A 12 84.79 21.51 14.54
C LEU A 12 83.82 20.35 14.28
N LEU A 13 82.64 20.49 14.89
CA LEU A 13 81.48 19.62 14.77
C LEU A 13 81.07 19.40 13.32
N GLY A 14 80.73 18.15 13.00
CA GLY A 14 80.07 17.77 11.76
C GLY A 14 79.50 16.37 11.88
N THR A 15 78.60 16.15 12.84
CA THR A 15 77.88 14.87 12.97
C THR A 15 76.95 14.72 11.77
N VAL A 16 77.38 13.97 10.76
CA VAL A 16 76.48 13.47 9.71
C VAL A 16 75.60 12.42 10.37
N VAL A 17 74.41 12.83 10.80
CA VAL A 17 73.32 11.92 11.13
C VAL A 17 72.86 11.30 9.82
N CYS A 18 73.24 10.06 9.56
CA CYS A 18 72.57 9.24 8.57
C CYS A 18 71.15 8.98 9.06
N VAL A 19 70.20 9.84 8.68
CA VAL A 19 68.78 9.50 8.75
C VAL A 19 68.54 8.42 7.71
N ALA A 20 68.51 7.17 8.15
CA ALA A 20 67.95 6.08 7.35
C ALA A 20 66.45 6.35 7.19
N ALA A 21 66.10 7.13 6.17
CA ALA A 21 64.74 7.17 5.65
C ALA A 21 64.46 5.80 5.02
N GLY A 22 64.04 4.85 5.84
CA GLY A 22 63.44 3.62 5.35
C GLY A 22 62.23 3.99 4.51
N LEU A 23 62.31 3.75 3.20
CA LEU A 23 61.17 3.76 2.29
C LEU A 23 60.20 2.66 2.75
N VAL A 24 59.27 2.99 3.65
CA VAL A 24 58.20 2.08 4.05
C VAL A 24 57.19 2.09 2.91
N ALA A 25 57.13 1.00 2.14
CA ALA A 25 56.06 0.81 1.17
C ALA A 25 54.70 0.90 1.89
N PRO A 26 53.72 1.67 1.37
CA PRO A 26 52.39 1.74 1.94
C PRO A 26 51.75 0.34 1.97
N ARG A 27 51.10 -0.01 3.09
CA ARG A 27 50.43 -1.30 3.29
C ARG A 27 49.00 -1.18 2.78
N ALA A 28 48.54 -2.08 1.91
CA ALA A 28 47.29 -1.89 1.17
C ALA A 28 46.00 -1.92 2.03
N ASP A 29 46.06 -2.36 3.30
CA ASP A 29 44.94 -2.31 4.25
C ASP A 29 45.17 -1.41 5.47
N ALA A 30 46.31 -0.68 5.52
CA ALA A 30 46.60 0.20 6.66
C ALA A 30 45.80 1.51 6.61
N PHE A 31 45.25 1.88 5.45
CA PHE A 31 44.49 3.11 5.28
C PHE A 31 43.01 2.83 5.47
N GLN A 32 42.41 3.45 6.49
CA GLN A 32 40.97 3.34 6.73
C GLN A 32 40.15 4.10 5.69
N ARG A 33 40.70 5.22 5.19
CA ARG A 33 40.09 6.04 4.15
C ARG A 33 40.89 5.96 2.87
N PHE A 34 40.19 6.14 1.76
CA PHE A 34 40.76 5.94 0.45
C PHE A 34 41.81 7.02 0.11
N LEU A 35 41.59 8.28 0.47
CA LEU A 35 42.56 9.36 0.20
C LEU A 35 43.80 9.33 1.10
N ASP A 36 43.78 8.57 2.19
CA ASP A 36 44.93 8.45 3.11
C ASP A 36 46.08 7.63 2.49
N GLY A 37 45.83 6.89 1.40
CA GLY A 37 46.89 6.17 0.68
C GLY A 37 46.43 5.16 -0.36
N CYS A 38 45.18 4.69 -0.33
CA CYS A 38 44.66 3.76 -1.33
C CYS A 38 44.70 4.37 -2.74
N ASN A 39 44.43 5.68 -2.84
CA ASN A 39 44.46 6.46 -4.08
C ASN A 39 45.80 6.40 -4.86
N THR A 40 46.91 6.08 -4.18
CA THR A 40 48.24 5.97 -4.80
C THR A 40 48.40 4.72 -5.65
N CYS A 41 47.65 3.66 -5.33
CA CYS A 41 47.67 2.38 -6.05
C CYS A 41 46.39 2.17 -6.87
N HIS A 42 45.29 2.79 -6.42
CA HIS A 42 43.97 2.78 -7.04
C HIS A 42 43.51 4.24 -7.27
N PRO A 43 43.88 4.92 -8.37
CA PRO A 43 43.47 6.29 -8.65
C PRO A 43 41.95 6.44 -8.83
N TRP A 44 41.41 7.54 -8.32
CA TRP A 44 39.96 7.78 -8.19
C TRP A 44 39.31 8.55 -9.34
N THR A 45 40.06 9.40 -10.04
CA THR A 45 39.50 10.33 -11.06
C THR A 45 40.35 10.41 -12.34
N THR A 46 41.32 9.52 -12.48
CA THR A 46 42.27 9.55 -13.60
C THR A 46 42.35 8.16 -14.21
N ALA A 47 41.84 8.01 -15.42
CA ALA A 47 41.93 6.81 -16.24
C ALA A 47 42.95 7.00 -17.38
N PRO A 48 43.62 5.92 -17.86
CA PRO A 48 43.58 4.57 -17.32
C PRO A 48 44.35 4.48 -16.00
N VAL A 49 43.87 3.62 -15.10
CA VAL A 49 44.48 3.36 -13.81
C VAL A 49 45.44 2.20 -13.97
N THR A 50 46.75 2.41 -13.78
CA THR A 50 47.71 1.28 -13.71
C THR A 50 48.25 1.20 -12.30
N SER A 51 48.01 0.07 -11.64
CA SER A 51 48.61 -0.22 -10.34
C SER A 51 50.15 -0.23 -10.46
N PRO A 52 50.89 0.07 -9.39
CA PRO A 52 52.35 0.00 -9.38
C PRO A 52 52.95 -1.37 -9.78
N LYS A 53 52.12 -2.41 -9.88
CA LYS A 53 52.47 -3.78 -10.24
C LYS A 53 51.94 -4.20 -11.62
N GLY A 54 51.50 -3.26 -12.44
CA GLY A 54 51.24 -3.47 -13.87
C GLY A 54 49.83 -3.92 -14.24
N TYR A 55 48.92 -4.02 -13.27
CA TYR A 55 47.50 -4.24 -13.56
C TYR A 55 46.82 -2.93 -13.96
N THR A 56 46.13 -2.89 -15.10
CA THR A 56 45.53 -1.68 -15.66
C THR A 56 44.00 -1.79 -15.75
N LEU A 57 43.28 -0.89 -15.09
CA LEU A 57 41.87 -0.61 -15.33
C LEU A 57 41.73 0.48 -16.39
N SER A 58 40.86 0.26 -17.36
CA SER A 58 40.59 1.18 -18.46
C SER A 58 39.81 2.44 -18.05
N ILE A 59 39.14 2.41 -16.90
CA ILE A 59 38.35 3.51 -16.31
C ILE A 59 38.77 3.76 -14.85
N ASP A 60 38.46 4.96 -14.33
CA ASP A 60 38.71 5.26 -12.91
C ASP A 60 37.65 4.61 -12.00
N LEU A 61 38.03 4.37 -10.75
CA LEU A 61 37.21 3.59 -9.82
C LEU A 61 35.88 4.27 -9.50
N HIS A 62 35.84 5.61 -9.41
CA HIS A 62 34.61 6.32 -9.09
C HIS A 62 33.63 6.29 -10.27
N THR A 63 34.13 6.45 -11.49
CA THR A 63 33.34 6.35 -12.73
C THR A 63 32.80 4.93 -12.93
N LEU A 64 33.58 3.89 -12.62
CA LEU A 64 33.11 2.50 -12.65
C LEU A 64 31.89 2.31 -11.75
N HIS A 65 31.98 2.71 -10.47
CA HIS A 65 30.88 2.53 -9.52
C HIS A 65 29.67 3.44 -9.83
N ARG A 66 29.90 4.67 -10.29
CA ARG A 66 28.79 5.54 -10.72
C ARG A 66 28.10 5.08 -11.99
N GLY A 67 28.80 4.30 -12.83
CA GLY A 67 28.23 3.66 -14.02
C GLY A 67 27.29 2.50 -13.69
N ALA A 68 27.38 1.92 -12.48
CA ALA A 68 26.52 0.83 -12.04
C ALA A 68 25.13 1.36 -11.62
N SER A 69 24.08 0.79 -12.21
CA SER A 69 22.69 1.26 -12.06
C SER A 69 22.15 1.32 -10.62
N ASN A 70 22.72 0.52 -9.72
CA ASN A 70 22.36 0.32 -8.32
C ASN A 70 23.27 1.05 -7.32
N MET A 71 24.37 1.65 -7.78
CA MET A 71 25.31 2.41 -6.95
C MET A 71 25.49 3.86 -7.43
N ASN A 72 24.86 4.22 -8.56
CA ASN A 72 25.04 5.51 -9.23
C ASN A 72 24.78 6.75 -8.34
N THR A 73 23.79 6.66 -7.46
CA THR A 73 23.28 7.76 -6.62
C THR A 73 23.26 7.40 -5.13
N ASP A 74 23.46 6.13 -4.80
CA ASP A 74 23.50 5.62 -3.43
C ASP A 74 24.88 5.82 -2.77
N CYS A 75 25.33 7.08 -2.74
CA CYS A 75 26.59 7.49 -2.11
C CYS A 75 26.81 6.95 -0.68
N PRO A 76 25.78 6.86 0.20
CA PRO A 76 25.93 6.35 1.56
C PRO A 76 26.45 4.91 1.68
N PHE A 77 26.50 4.13 0.58
CA PHE A 77 27.11 2.81 0.61
C PHE A 77 28.61 2.81 0.82
N CYS A 78 29.29 3.85 0.33
CA CYS A 78 30.74 3.96 0.36
C CYS A 78 31.21 5.15 1.19
N HIS A 79 30.38 6.18 1.32
CA HIS A 79 30.73 7.45 1.97
C HIS A 79 30.06 7.59 3.34
N THR A 80 30.69 8.37 4.21
CA THR A 80 30.08 8.82 5.46
C THR A 80 29.73 10.31 5.43
N SER A 81 28.69 10.70 6.16
CA SER A 81 28.29 12.10 6.24
C SER A 81 29.29 12.88 7.08
N GLY A 82 29.82 13.97 6.51
CA GLY A 82 30.70 14.91 7.23
C GLY A 82 32.21 14.71 7.02
N ASP A 83 32.64 13.74 6.20
CA ASP A 83 34.06 13.46 5.94
C ASP A 83 34.61 14.00 4.60
N GLY A 84 33.81 14.79 3.87
CA GLY A 84 34.19 15.30 2.56
C GLY A 84 33.99 14.31 1.39
N ARG A 85 33.29 13.20 1.61
CA ARG A 85 33.04 12.11 0.64
C ARG A 85 34.29 11.29 0.33
N ASP A 86 35.09 10.98 1.34
CA ASP A 86 36.23 10.05 1.22
C ASP A 86 35.74 8.62 1.55
N PRO A 87 35.79 7.65 0.61
CA PRO A 87 35.32 6.30 0.89
C PRO A 87 36.10 5.60 2.00
N TRP A 88 35.38 4.88 2.86
CA TRP A 88 35.97 4.09 3.93
C TRP A 88 36.01 2.61 3.56
N ILE A 89 37.10 1.94 3.92
CA ILE A 89 37.27 0.52 3.61
C ILE A 89 36.32 -0.39 4.42
N LYS A 90 35.98 -0.01 5.66
CA LYS A 90 35.23 -0.87 6.62
C LYS A 90 33.94 -0.26 7.16
N SER A 91 33.53 0.91 6.69
CA SER A 91 32.39 1.64 7.23
C SER A 91 31.75 2.49 6.15
N SER A 92 30.47 2.80 6.30
CA SER A 92 29.77 3.85 5.57
C SER A 92 28.51 4.24 6.33
N ASP A 93 27.77 5.24 5.86
CA ASP A 93 26.48 5.60 6.47
C ASP A 93 25.42 4.49 6.28
N GLY A 94 25.57 3.67 5.23
CA GLY A 94 24.58 2.68 4.83
C GLY A 94 23.24 3.32 4.45
N LYS A 95 22.19 2.51 4.38
CA LYS A 95 20.80 3.00 4.23
C LYS A 95 19.81 2.04 4.89
N ALA A 96 18.53 2.38 4.86
CA ALA A 96 17.49 1.51 5.39
C ALA A 96 17.60 0.09 4.79
N GLY A 97 17.78 -0.93 5.66
CA GLY A 97 17.93 -2.33 5.26
C GLY A 97 19.32 -2.73 4.75
N VAL A 98 20.30 -1.82 4.77
CA VAL A 98 21.66 -2.05 4.28
C VAL A 98 22.67 -1.49 5.30
N PRO A 99 23.36 -2.35 6.07
CA PRO A 99 24.40 -1.91 6.98
C PRO A 99 25.56 -1.24 6.22
N GLY A 100 26.15 -0.20 6.77
CA GLY A 100 27.23 0.55 6.11
C GLY A 100 28.60 -0.11 6.30
N TYR A 101 28.96 -1.05 5.42
CA TYR A 101 30.25 -1.75 5.43
C TYR A 101 31.35 -1.10 4.57
N GLY A 102 31.04 -0.04 3.82
CA GLY A 102 31.99 0.57 2.90
C GLY A 102 32.47 -0.42 1.81
N CYS A 103 33.75 -0.32 1.43
CA CYS A 103 34.32 -1.13 0.35
C CYS A 103 34.23 -2.65 0.59
N ILE A 104 34.40 -3.12 1.84
CA ILE A 104 34.36 -4.57 2.15
C ILE A 104 32.95 -5.18 2.07
N GLY A 105 31.90 -4.38 1.87
CA GLY A 105 30.57 -4.91 1.61
C GLY A 105 30.48 -5.68 0.30
N CYS A 106 31.28 -5.28 -0.71
CA CYS A 106 31.40 -5.96 -2.00
C CYS A 106 32.76 -6.67 -2.17
N HIS A 107 33.85 -6.09 -1.65
CA HIS A 107 35.22 -6.59 -1.80
C HIS A 107 35.75 -7.33 -0.56
N GLY A 108 34.86 -7.74 0.34
CA GLY A 108 35.20 -8.48 1.54
C GLY A 108 34.31 -9.69 1.70
N ASN A 109 34.65 -10.56 2.63
CA ASN A 109 33.90 -11.77 2.91
C ASN A 109 33.53 -11.86 4.39
N THR A 110 32.44 -12.59 4.67
CA THR A 110 32.04 -12.85 6.05
C THR A 110 32.88 -13.99 6.59
N TYR A 111 33.78 -13.67 7.51
CA TYR A 111 34.57 -14.66 8.21
C TYR A 111 34.06 -14.82 9.64
N ALA A 112 33.62 -16.03 10.00
CA ALA A 112 33.06 -16.34 11.32
C ALA A 112 31.95 -15.36 11.76
N GLY A 113 31.08 -14.94 10.83
CA GLY A 113 29.99 -14.00 11.09
C GLY A 113 30.37 -12.52 11.14
N VAL A 114 31.63 -12.16 10.84
CA VAL A 114 32.10 -10.77 10.80
C VAL A 114 32.57 -10.42 9.40
N VAL A 115 32.10 -9.30 8.86
CA VAL A 115 32.55 -8.79 7.55
C VAL A 115 33.98 -8.30 7.67
N ARG A 116 34.87 -8.88 6.88
CA ARG A 116 36.30 -8.56 6.87
C ARG A 116 36.79 -8.53 5.43
N GLY A 117 37.75 -7.65 5.12
CA GLY A 117 38.40 -7.65 3.80
C GLY A 117 39.46 -8.75 3.67
N VAL A 118 39.25 -9.98 4.16
CA VAL A 118 40.30 -11.03 4.18
C VAL A 118 40.75 -11.37 2.76
N GLY A 119 39.81 -11.59 1.83
CA GLY A 119 40.17 -11.86 0.44
C GLY A 119 40.82 -10.66 -0.25
N LEU A 120 40.41 -9.43 0.06
CA LEU A 120 41.14 -8.23 -0.40
C LEU A 120 42.62 -8.25 0.03
N ARG A 121 42.93 -8.67 1.26
CA ARG A 121 44.33 -8.81 1.72
C ARG A 121 45.07 -9.93 1.03
N ALA A 122 44.41 -11.07 0.81
CA ALA A 122 44.97 -12.18 0.05
C ALA A 122 45.31 -11.74 -1.39
N ARG A 123 44.40 -11.02 -2.03
CA ARG A 123 44.59 -10.43 -3.36
C ARG A 123 45.75 -9.45 -3.39
N HIS A 124 45.84 -8.56 -2.41
CA HIS A 124 46.98 -7.64 -2.26
C HIS A 124 48.30 -8.41 -2.05
N THR A 125 48.29 -9.48 -1.26
CA THR A 125 49.45 -10.35 -1.00
C THR A 125 49.91 -11.05 -2.28
N LEU A 126 48.99 -11.61 -3.07
CA LEU A 126 49.27 -12.21 -4.38
C LEU A 126 49.96 -11.24 -5.33
N ARG A 127 49.61 -9.94 -5.25
CA ARG A 127 50.23 -8.87 -6.05
C ARG A 127 51.46 -8.24 -5.39
N GLY A 128 51.99 -8.87 -4.34
CA GLY A 128 53.25 -8.51 -3.70
C GLY A 128 53.14 -7.44 -2.60
N VAL A 129 51.93 -7.14 -2.12
CA VAL A 129 51.69 -6.28 -0.97
C VAL A 129 51.39 -7.14 0.26
N ALA A 130 52.45 -7.65 0.90
CA ALA A 130 52.36 -8.66 1.96
C ALA A 130 52.50 -8.11 3.40
N SER A 131 52.56 -6.79 3.58
CA SER A 131 52.93 -6.14 4.85
C SER A 131 51.77 -6.00 5.86
N CYS A 132 50.85 -6.96 5.92
CA CYS A 132 49.64 -6.91 6.74
C CYS A 132 49.89 -7.31 8.21
N VAL A 133 50.94 -8.12 8.46
CA VAL A 133 51.27 -8.76 9.77
C VAL A 133 51.45 -7.77 10.92
N MET A 134 51.91 -6.56 10.62
CA MET A 134 52.15 -5.52 11.62
C MET A 134 50.88 -4.76 12.06
N CYS A 135 49.75 -5.00 11.39
CA CYS A 135 48.42 -4.48 11.74
C CYS A 135 47.43 -5.60 12.09
N HIS A 136 47.69 -6.82 11.60
CA HIS A 136 46.89 -8.02 11.82
C HIS A 136 47.80 -9.16 12.30
N SER A 137 47.61 -9.64 13.53
CA SER A 137 48.46 -10.65 14.17
C SER A 137 48.34 -12.06 13.56
N SER A 138 47.27 -12.32 12.81
CA SER A 138 47.05 -13.54 12.03
C SER A 138 45.96 -13.26 11.00
N ASP A 139 46.26 -13.43 9.71
CA ASP A 139 45.23 -13.35 8.68
C ASP A 139 44.59 -14.72 8.49
N PRO A 140 43.26 -14.89 8.67
CA PRO A 140 42.63 -16.17 8.40
C PRO A 140 42.69 -16.50 6.91
N THR A 141 42.57 -17.80 6.57
CA THR A 141 42.36 -18.21 5.19
C THR A 141 41.04 -17.60 4.68
N PRO A 142 41.05 -16.92 3.52
CA PRO A 142 39.84 -16.45 2.87
C PRO A 142 38.81 -17.57 2.72
N VAL A 143 37.53 -17.25 2.87
CA VAL A 143 36.46 -18.17 2.48
C VAL A 143 36.29 -18.10 0.98
N GLY A 144 36.05 -19.25 0.34
CA GLY A 144 35.92 -19.37 -1.10
C GLY A 144 34.76 -18.55 -1.69
N GLU A 145 34.75 -18.41 -3.01
CA GLU A 145 33.74 -17.66 -3.77
C GLU A 145 32.29 -18.10 -3.49
N ASN A 146 32.06 -19.35 -3.08
CA ASN A 146 30.74 -19.82 -2.65
C ASN A 146 30.16 -19.07 -1.43
N VAL A 147 30.96 -18.29 -0.69
CA VAL A 147 30.52 -17.45 0.43
C VAL A 147 30.42 -15.99 0.00
N LYS A 148 29.18 -15.55 -0.23
CA LYS A 148 28.87 -14.21 -0.77
C LYS A 148 29.21 -13.08 0.22
N PRO A 149 29.80 -11.97 -0.26
CA PRO A 149 29.88 -10.70 0.48
C PRO A 149 28.49 -10.20 0.92
N PRO A 150 28.40 -9.36 1.98
CA PRO A 150 27.11 -8.89 2.51
C PRO A 150 26.22 -8.13 1.54
N TYR A 151 26.79 -7.46 0.53
CA TYR A 151 26.02 -6.70 -0.45
C TYR A 151 25.58 -7.53 -1.66
N TYR A 152 26.07 -8.76 -1.82
CA TYR A 152 25.67 -9.62 -2.92
C TYR A 152 24.26 -10.19 -2.67
N GLY A 153 23.41 -10.30 -3.70
CA GLY A 153 22.03 -10.74 -3.52
C GLY A 153 21.08 -9.63 -3.05
N ASN A 154 21.61 -8.46 -2.66
CA ASN A 154 20.80 -7.37 -2.14
C ASN A 154 20.44 -6.41 -3.26
N THR A 155 19.26 -6.61 -3.87
CA THR A 155 18.74 -5.80 -4.99
C THR A 155 18.65 -4.30 -4.71
N THR A 156 18.79 -3.88 -3.46
CA THR A 156 18.80 -2.47 -3.06
C THR A 156 20.18 -1.81 -3.23
N VAL A 157 21.24 -2.61 -3.34
CA VAL A 157 22.66 -2.21 -3.28
C VAL A 157 23.43 -2.73 -4.47
N SER A 158 23.17 -3.99 -4.84
CA SER A 158 23.87 -4.72 -5.87
C SER A 158 22.92 -5.63 -6.64
N ASN A 159 23.14 -5.74 -7.95
CA ASN A 159 22.58 -6.78 -8.81
C ASN A 159 23.59 -7.95 -8.95
N VAL A 160 24.74 -7.82 -8.28
CA VAL A 160 25.71 -8.88 -8.15
C VAL A 160 25.16 -9.88 -7.17
N ASP A 161 24.77 -11.02 -7.70
CA ASP A 161 24.33 -12.13 -6.89
C ASP A 161 25.37 -13.27 -6.95
N PHE A 162 26.34 -13.21 -7.89
CA PHE A 162 27.29 -14.29 -8.17
C PHE A 162 28.72 -13.77 -8.29
N PRO A 163 29.66 -14.35 -7.54
CA PRO A 163 31.07 -14.07 -7.72
C PRO A 163 31.62 -14.66 -9.02
N CYS A 164 30.99 -15.70 -9.58
CA CYS A 164 31.39 -16.36 -10.82
C CYS A 164 30.88 -15.67 -12.09
N ASN A 165 31.73 -15.55 -13.12
CA ASN A 165 31.31 -15.23 -14.49
C ASN A 165 31.41 -16.47 -15.40
N GLU A 166 30.28 -16.98 -15.90
CA GLU A 166 30.26 -18.17 -16.78
C GLU A 166 30.87 -17.91 -18.18
N ASN A 167 31.14 -16.65 -18.55
CA ASN A 167 31.59 -16.25 -19.89
C ASN A 167 33.04 -15.77 -19.99
N SER A 168 33.80 -15.69 -18.89
CA SER A 168 35.21 -15.27 -18.92
C SER A 168 36.12 -16.45 -18.58
N THR A 169 37.19 -16.63 -19.36
CA THR A 169 38.16 -17.72 -19.18
C THR A 169 39.55 -17.23 -18.77
N THR A 170 39.75 -15.90 -18.66
CA THR A 170 41.11 -15.33 -18.55
C THR A 170 41.25 -14.06 -17.71
N SER A 171 40.18 -13.42 -17.23
CA SER A 171 40.27 -12.19 -16.40
C SER A 171 38.96 -11.92 -15.66
N GLU A 172 39.07 -11.40 -14.43
CA GLU A 172 37.93 -10.79 -13.74
C GLU A 172 37.27 -9.71 -14.62
N ASP A 173 35.95 -9.66 -14.57
CA ASP A 173 35.16 -8.68 -15.31
C ASP A 173 34.97 -7.42 -14.47
N TRP A 174 35.67 -6.36 -14.86
CA TRP A 174 35.62 -5.04 -14.21
C TRP A 174 34.67 -4.07 -14.91
N THR A 175 33.71 -4.57 -15.70
CA THR A 175 32.72 -3.73 -16.39
C THR A 175 31.73 -3.05 -15.45
N GLY A 176 31.81 -3.33 -14.15
CA GLY A 176 30.91 -2.79 -13.13
C GLY A 176 29.56 -3.50 -13.08
N ASP A 177 29.37 -4.57 -13.87
CA ASP A 177 28.25 -5.50 -13.71
C ASP A 177 28.44 -6.44 -12.49
N GLY A 178 29.68 -6.46 -11.97
CA GLY A 178 30.16 -7.09 -10.75
C GLY A 178 30.17 -8.61 -10.76
N LYS A 179 30.20 -9.24 -11.93
CA LYS A 179 30.44 -10.68 -12.08
C LYS A 179 31.94 -10.99 -12.12
N GLY A 180 32.34 -12.18 -11.68
CA GLY A 180 33.73 -12.65 -11.83
C GLY A 180 34.72 -11.89 -10.94
N LEU A 181 34.35 -11.58 -9.70
CA LEU A 181 35.25 -10.93 -8.73
C LEU A 181 35.92 -11.98 -7.83
N ASP A 182 37.26 -12.01 -7.83
CA ASP A 182 38.11 -12.82 -6.96
C ASP A 182 38.03 -12.28 -5.51
N ASN A 183 36.92 -12.58 -4.84
CA ASN A 183 36.62 -12.07 -3.49
C ASN A 183 37.38 -12.81 -2.39
N ASP A 184 37.97 -13.96 -2.68
CA ASP A 184 38.81 -14.72 -1.77
C ASP A 184 40.31 -14.43 -1.98
N GLY A 185 40.67 -13.83 -3.11
CA GLY A 185 41.98 -13.28 -3.41
C GLY A 185 43.04 -14.32 -3.75
N ASP A 186 42.64 -15.55 -4.11
CA ASP A 186 43.55 -16.65 -4.41
C ASP A 186 44.13 -16.58 -5.85
N GLY A 187 43.58 -15.71 -6.69
CA GLY A 187 44.01 -15.46 -8.05
C GLY A 187 43.48 -16.44 -9.09
N LEU A 188 42.63 -17.40 -8.69
CA LEU A 188 41.75 -18.15 -9.56
C LEU A 188 40.52 -17.30 -9.85
N VAL A 189 39.93 -17.49 -11.02
CA VAL A 189 38.73 -16.75 -11.44
C VAL A 189 37.80 -17.71 -12.16
N ASP A 190 36.49 -17.47 -12.02
CA ASP A 190 35.46 -18.09 -12.84
C ASP A 190 35.54 -19.63 -12.82
N GLY A 191 35.36 -20.28 -13.97
CA GLY A 191 35.40 -21.73 -14.08
C GLY A 191 36.76 -22.39 -13.78
N LEU A 192 37.81 -21.60 -13.49
CA LEU A 192 39.11 -22.11 -13.02
C LEU A 192 39.21 -22.15 -11.49
N ASP A 193 38.29 -21.49 -10.77
CA ASP A 193 38.18 -21.60 -9.32
C ASP A 193 37.29 -22.80 -8.94
N GLY A 194 37.81 -23.67 -8.07
CA GLY A 194 37.06 -24.80 -7.52
C GLY A 194 35.98 -24.40 -6.51
N ASN A 195 36.06 -23.18 -5.96
CA ASN A 195 35.03 -22.60 -5.09
C ASN A 195 33.93 -21.91 -5.90
N CYS A 196 34.13 -21.72 -7.20
CA CYS A 196 33.14 -21.19 -8.12
C CYS A 196 32.10 -22.26 -8.48
N ALA A 197 30.98 -22.25 -7.75
CA ALA A 197 29.82 -23.04 -8.13
C ALA A 197 29.05 -22.32 -9.24
N VAL A 198 29.03 -22.88 -10.45
CA VAL A 198 28.17 -22.44 -11.56
C VAL A 198 26.76 -22.28 -11.05
N CYS A 199 26.20 -21.07 -11.18
CA CYS A 199 24.87 -20.85 -10.66
C CYS A 199 23.85 -21.51 -11.57
N THR A 200 22.95 -22.30 -10.99
CA THR A 200 21.78 -22.79 -11.73
C THR A 200 20.60 -21.86 -11.46
N PRO A 201 20.13 -21.09 -12.46
CA PRO A 201 18.97 -20.22 -12.28
C PRO A 201 17.74 -21.03 -11.87
N THR A 202 16.96 -20.49 -10.93
CA THR A 202 15.64 -21.06 -10.65
C THR A 202 14.71 -20.86 -11.85
N THR A 203 13.52 -21.48 -11.81
CA THR A 203 12.45 -21.25 -12.78
C THR A 203 11.21 -20.73 -12.05
N CYS A 204 10.29 -20.10 -12.78
CA CYS A 204 9.02 -19.67 -12.21
C CYS A 204 8.28 -20.83 -11.53
N SER A 205 8.26 -22.00 -12.17
CA SER A 205 7.65 -23.20 -11.60
C SER A 205 8.35 -23.68 -10.32
N ALA A 206 9.68 -23.73 -10.32
CA ALA A 206 10.46 -24.13 -9.15
C ALA A 206 10.30 -23.14 -7.97
N ALA A 207 10.12 -21.84 -8.26
CA ALA A 207 9.82 -20.81 -7.27
C ALA A 207 8.34 -20.75 -6.86
N GLY A 208 7.48 -21.59 -7.44
CA GLY A 208 6.03 -21.60 -7.20
C GLY A 208 5.32 -20.32 -7.64
N LYS A 209 5.85 -19.62 -8.65
CA LYS A 209 5.36 -18.32 -9.15
C LYS A 209 4.79 -18.46 -10.56
N ASN A 210 3.71 -17.73 -10.85
CA ASN A 210 3.00 -17.79 -12.13
C ASN A 210 2.57 -16.41 -12.65
N CYS A 211 3.11 -15.33 -12.10
CA CYS A 211 2.94 -13.99 -12.65
C CYS A 211 4.04 -13.01 -12.24
N GLY A 212 4.18 -11.94 -13.02
CA GLY A 212 5.10 -10.84 -12.74
C GLY A 212 6.57 -11.24 -12.89
N THR A 213 7.45 -10.38 -12.39
CA THR A 213 8.90 -10.57 -12.50
C THR A 213 9.48 -10.99 -11.15
N ILE A 214 10.38 -11.98 -11.16
CA ILE A 214 11.14 -12.44 -9.99
C ILE A 214 12.64 -12.53 -10.32
N SER A 215 13.51 -12.51 -9.30
CA SER A 215 14.93 -12.86 -9.49
C SER A 215 15.05 -14.35 -9.85
N ASN A 216 15.96 -14.68 -10.77
CA ASN A 216 16.29 -16.07 -11.08
C ASN A 216 17.28 -16.68 -10.07
N GLY A 217 17.62 -15.95 -9.00
CA GLY A 217 18.63 -16.35 -8.04
C GLY A 217 20.04 -16.00 -8.52
N CYS A 218 20.27 -16.05 -9.85
CA CYS A 218 21.34 -15.74 -10.85
C CYS A 218 21.89 -14.31 -11.08
N GLY A 219 21.36 -13.27 -10.43
CA GLY A 219 21.58 -11.88 -10.88
C GLY A 219 20.80 -11.53 -12.16
N GLY A 220 19.94 -12.43 -12.63
CA GLY A 220 18.98 -12.22 -13.72
C GLY A 220 17.54 -12.18 -13.20
N THR A 221 16.59 -11.98 -14.12
CA THR A 221 15.16 -11.97 -13.80
C THR A 221 14.39 -12.96 -14.64
N LEU A 222 13.26 -13.44 -14.11
CA LEU A 222 12.31 -14.32 -14.79
C LEU A 222 10.97 -13.60 -14.92
N SER A 223 10.36 -13.67 -16.10
CA SER A 223 8.99 -13.25 -16.33
C SER A 223 8.06 -14.46 -16.22
N CYS A 224 7.24 -14.50 -15.18
CA CYS A 224 6.42 -15.67 -14.84
C CYS A 224 5.02 -15.64 -15.44
N GLY A 225 4.74 -14.70 -16.35
CA GLY A 225 3.46 -14.58 -17.05
C GLY A 225 2.54 -13.50 -16.45
N THR A 226 1.27 -13.55 -16.84
CA THR A 226 0.21 -12.62 -16.46
C THR A 226 -1.02 -13.37 -15.95
N CYS A 227 -1.82 -12.71 -15.11
CA CYS A 227 -3.04 -13.30 -14.57
C CYS A 227 -4.23 -13.00 -15.48
N THR A 228 -5.16 -13.95 -15.57
CA THR A 228 -6.45 -13.77 -16.24
C THR A 228 -7.45 -13.13 -15.29
N SER A 229 -8.21 -12.14 -15.79
CA SER A 229 -9.28 -11.50 -15.01
C SER A 229 -10.28 -12.53 -14.48
N PRO A 230 -10.72 -12.45 -13.21
CA PRO A 230 -10.55 -11.34 -12.27
C PRO A 230 -9.29 -11.40 -11.38
N GLN A 231 -8.39 -12.36 -11.60
CA GLN A 231 -7.19 -12.50 -10.78
C GLN A 231 -6.19 -11.39 -11.09
N THR A 232 -5.47 -10.95 -10.06
CA THR A 232 -4.35 -10.02 -10.18
C THR A 232 -3.09 -10.66 -9.60
N CYS A 233 -1.92 -10.18 -10.04
CA CYS A 233 -0.66 -10.73 -9.56
C CYS A 233 -0.44 -10.32 -8.10
N GLY A 234 -0.42 -11.30 -7.18
CA GLY A 234 -0.44 -11.03 -5.75
C GLY A 234 -1.83 -10.83 -5.15
N GLY A 235 -2.91 -10.85 -5.95
CA GLY A 235 -4.26 -10.52 -5.53
C GLY A 235 -4.86 -11.44 -4.47
N GLY A 236 -4.30 -12.64 -4.29
CA GLY A 236 -4.69 -13.60 -3.24
C GLY A 236 -3.83 -13.55 -1.97
N GLY A 237 -3.00 -12.51 -1.80
CA GLY A 237 -2.13 -12.34 -0.63
C GLY A 237 -0.76 -13.01 -0.73
N THR A 238 -0.48 -13.76 -1.79
CA THR A 238 0.85 -14.34 -2.05
C THR A 238 1.52 -13.65 -3.23
N ALA A 239 2.66 -12.99 -3.01
CA ALA A 239 3.39 -12.28 -4.07
C ALA A 239 3.77 -13.19 -5.24
N ASN A 240 3.66 -12.65 -6.46
CA ASN A 240 3.97 -13.33 -7.73
C ASN A 240 3.15 -14.61 -7.99
N VAL A 241 2.01 -14.74 -7.33
CA VAL A 241 1.02 -15.79 -7.59
C VAL A 241 -0.32 -15.14 -7.95
N CYS A 242 -0.93 -15.61 -9.04
CA CYS A 242 -2.25 -15.18 -9.46
C CYS A 242 -3.28 -15.59 -8.41
N GLY A 243 -4.04 -14.61 -7.94
CA GLY A 243 -5.12 -14.81 -6.99
C GLY A 243 -6.08 -13.64 -6.98
N CYS A 244 -7.16 -13.78 -6.23
CA CYS A 244 -8.16 -12.73 -6.05
C CYS A 244 -8.65 -12.80 -4.62
N THR A 245 -8.76 -11.63 -3.96
CA THR A 245 -9.34 -11.53 -2.62
C THR A 245 -10.79 -11.09 -2.76
N PRO A 246 -11.77 -11.95 -2.42
CA PRO A 246 -13.18 -11.59 -2.53
C PRO A 246 -13.53 -10.41 -1.62
N THR A 247 -14.42 -9.54 -2.07
CA THR A 247 -15.03 -8.54 -1.19
C THR A 247 -15.94 -9.23 -0.15
N THR A 248 -16.46 -8.45 0.80
CA THR A 248 -17.47 -8.91 1.76
C THR A 248 -18.71 -8.02 1.65
N CYS A 249 -19.86 -8.51 2.14
CA CYS A 249 -21.07 -7.70 2.21
C CYS A 249 -20.84 -6.38 2.97
N SER A 250 -20.14 -6.44 4.10
CA SER A 250 -19.79 -5.26 4.90
C SER A 250 -18.87 -4.30 4.13
N ALA A 251 -17.81 -4.81 3.49
CA ALA A 251 -16.90 -3.98 2.69
C ALA A 251 -17.60 -3.33 1.48
N ALA A 252 -18.62 -3.99 0.92
CA ALA A 252 -19.45 -3.45 -0.15
C ALA A 252 -20.60 -2.54 0.37
N GLY A 253 -20.73 -2.35 1.68
CA GLY A 253 -21.80 -1.57 2.32
C GLY A 253 -23.20 -2.17 2.11
N LYS A 254 -23.31 -3.50 1.96
CA LYS A 254 -24.55 -4.23 1.65
C LYS A 254 -24.96 -5.12 2.81
N ASN A 255 -26.26 -5.20 3.07
CA ASN A 255 -26.83 -5.97 4.19
C ASN A 255 -28.08 -6.79 3.80
N CYS A 256 -28.34 -6.93 2.49
CA CYS A 256 -29.37 -7.85 2.00
C CYS A 256 -29.14 -8.31 0.56
N GLY A 257 -29.79 -9.42 0.20
CA GLY A 257 -29.78 -9.96 -1.16
C GLY A 257 -28.42 -10.56 -1.55
N THR A 258 -28.23 -10.76 -2.86
CA THR A 258 -27.01 -11.36 -3.41
C THR A 258 -26.22 -10.32 -4.20
N ILE A 259 -24.89 -10.31 -4.01
CA ILE A 259 -23.96 -9.44 -4.77
C ILE A 259 -22.79 -10.26 -5.32
N PRO A 260 -22.12 -9.83 -6.41
CA PRO A 260 -20.88 -10.46 -6.86
C PRO A 260 -19.76 -10.24 -5.83
N ASN A 261 -18.88 -11.23 -5.66
CA ASN A 261 -17.77 -11.16 -4.72
C ASN A 261 -16.49 -10.52 -5.32
N GLY A 262 -16.53 -10.13 -6.60
CA GLY A 262 -15.38 -9.58 -7.34
C GLY A 262 -14.38 -10.60 -7.87
N CYS A 263 -14.53 -11.88 -7.51
CA CYS A 263 -13.66 -13.00 -7.89
C CYS A 263 -14.42 -14.11 -8.63
N GLY A 264 -15.51 -13.77 -9.34
CA GLY A 264 -16.34 -14.70 -10.12
C GLY A 264 -17.39 -15.49 -9.31
N GLY A 265 -17.46 -15.28 -7.99
CA GLY A 265 -18.49 -15.84 -7.12
C GLY A 265 -19.53 -14.82 -6.67
N SER A 266 -20.45 -15.25 -5.80
CA SER A 266 -21.49 -14.41 -5.19
C SER A 266 -21.45 -14.45 -3.66
N LEU A 267 -21.97 -13.39 -3.03
CA LEU A 267 -22.13 -13.24 -1.59
C LEU A 267 -23.62 -13.07 -1.27
N SER A 268 -24.10 -13.78 -0.24
CA SER A 268 -25.42 -13.55 0.33
C SER A 268 -25.31 -12.64 1.54
N CYS A 269 -25.91 -11.45 1.46
CA CYS A 269 -25.78 -10.41 2.48
C CYS A 269 -26.91 -10.40 3.50
N GLY A 270 -27.76 -11.43 3.51
CA GLY A 270 -28.88 -11.58 4.43
C GLY A 270 -30.23 -11.10 3.88
N THR A 271 -31.18 -10.92 4.78
CA THR A 271 -32.57 -10.54 4.48
C THR A 271 -33.00 -9.38 5.36
N CYS A 272 -33.93 -8.57 4.88
CA CYS A 272 -34.49 -7.45 5.65
C CYS A 272 -35.64 -7.90 6.54
N THR A 273 -35.75 -7.28 7.71
CA THR A 273 -36.91 -7.45 8.60
C THR A 273 -38.03 -6.50 8.18
N SER A 274 -39.26 -7.01 8.12
CA SER A 274 -40.45 -6.19 7.84
C SER A 274 -40.53 -4.98 8.80
N PRO A 275 -40.89 -3.77 8.32
CA PRO A 275 -41.42 -3.44 6.98
C PRO A 275 -40.35 -3.18 5.90
N GLN A 276 -39.06 -3.32 6.21
CA GLN A 276 -38.00 -3.03 5.25
C GLN A 276 -37.96 -4.08 4.13
N THR A 277 -37.62 -3.62 2.93
CA THR A 277 -37.37 -4.46 1.76
C THR A 277 -35.96 -4.23 1.25
N CYS A 278 -35.41 -5.22 0.54
CA CYS A 278 -34.05 -5.10 0.02
C CYS A 278 -34.04 -4.14 -1.17
N GLY A 279 -33.34 -3.01 -1.02
CA GLY A 279 -33.43 -1.88 -1.95
C GLY A 279 -34.57 -0.90 -1.66
N GLY A 280 -35.33 -1.10 -0.58
CA GLY A 280 -36.54 -0.34 -0.29
C GLY A 280 -36.35 1.14 0.00
N SER A 281 -35.12 1.61 0.21
CA SER A 281 -34.76 3.04 0.35
C SER A 281 -34.11 3.64 -0.91
N GLY A 282 -34.19 2.94 -2.05
CA GLY A 282 -33.58 3.37 -3.32
C GLY A 282 -32.11 2.98 -3.48
N THR A 283 -31.48 2.40 -2.45
CA THR A 283 -30.10 1.88 -2.53
C THR A 283 -30.10 0.36 -2.67
N ALA A 284 -29.67 -0.17 -3.81
CA ALA A 284 -29.62 -1.61 -4.07
C ALA A 284 -28.81 -2.38 -3.00
N ASN A 285 -29.33 -3.55 -2.61
CA ASN A 285 -28.76 -4.46 -1.61
C ASN A 285 -28.56 -3.84 -0.21
N VAL A 286 -29.32 -2.79 0.09
CA VAL A 286 -29.43 -2.19 1.42
C VAL A 286 -30.88 -2.25 1.89
N CYS A 287 -31.09 -2.72 3.11
CA CYS A 287 -32.41 -2.72 3.73
C CYS A 287 -32.90 -1.30 3.96
N GLY A 288 -34.12 -1.03 3.50
CA GLY A 288 -34.76 0.25 3.68
C GLY A 288 -36.26 0.15 3.44
N CYS A 289 -36.96 1.25 3.69
CA CYS A 289 -38.39 1.36 3.45
C CYS A 289 -38.66 2.75 2.87
N THR A 290 -39.47 2.81 1.81
CA THR A 290 -39.92 4.08 1.23
C THR A 290 -41.29 4.37 1.81
N PRO A 291 -41.45 5.40 2.68
CA PRO A 291 -42.73 5.74 3.24
C PRO A 291 -43.70 6.20 2.15
N THR A 292 -44.98 5.85 2.28
CA THR A 292 -46.03 6.40 1.43
C THR A 292 -46.25 7.88 1.75
N THR A 293 -47.12 8.54 1.00
CA THR A 293 -47.59 9.90 1.29
C THR A 293 -49.10 9.93 1.39
N CYS A 294 -49.66 10.96 2.04
CA CYS A 294 -51.11 11.16 2.08
C CYS A 294 -51.74 11.14 0.69
N ALA A 295 -51.11 11.86 -0.26
CA ALA A 295 -51.56 11.89 -1.65
C ALA A 295 -51.48 10.51 -2.32
N ALA A 296 -50.37 9.79 -2.19
CA ALA A 296 -50.20 8.45 -2.75
C ALA A 296 -51.18 7.42 -2.15
N ALA A 297 -51.57 7.59 -0.88
CA ALA A 297 -52.59 6.79 -0.21
C ALA A 297 -54.03 7.25 -0.50
N GLY A 298 -54.22 8.33 -1.28
CA GLY A 298 -55.52 8.91 -1.60
C GLY A 298 -56.23 9.52 -0.38
N LYS A 299 -55.48 10.00 0.61
CA LYS A 299 -55.97 10.53 1.89
C LYS A 299 -55.69 12.03 2.01
N ASN A 300 -56.63 12.78 2.56
CA ASN A 300 -56.54 14.24 2.68
C ASN A 300 -56.99 14.77 4.06
N CYS A 301 -57.15 13.90 5.06
CA CYS A 301 -57.36 14.30 6.45
C CYS A 301 -56.95 13.24 7.47
N GLY A 302 -56.74 13.66 8.71
CA GLY A 302 -56.43 12.77 9.84
C GLY A 302 -55.03 12.16 9.77
N SER A 303 -54.78 11.16 10.61
CA SER A 303 -53.50 10.45 10.67
C SER A 303 -53.58 9.07 10.03
N ILE A 304 -52.57 8.70 9.25
CA ILE A 304 -52.41 7.37 8.64
C ILE A 304 -50.99 6.84 8.88
N SER A 305 -50.76 5.53 8.77
CA SER A 305 -49.40 4.98 8.76
C SER A 305 -48.68 5.32 7.46
N ASP A 306 -47.38 5.57 7.54
CA ASP A 306 -46.51 5.73 6.36
C ASP A 306 -46.07 4.39 5.74
N GLY A 307 -46.44 3.25 6.35
CA GLY A 307 -46.01 1.91 5.92
C GLY A 307 -44.59 1.52 6.35
N CYS A 308 -43.85 2.41 6.99
CA CYS A 308 -42.48 2.25 7.47
C CYS A 308 -42.34 2.41 9.00
N GLY A 309 -43.46 2.40 9.72
CA GLY A 309 -43.52 2.53 11.18
C GLY A 309 -43.74 3.97 11.68
N GLY A 310 -43.79 4.94 10.77
CA GLY A 310 -44.17 6.32 11.06
C GLY A 310 -45.66 6.61 10.82
N ALA A 311 -46.06 7.83 11.19
CA ALA A 311 -47.40 8.34 10.97
C ALA A 311 -47.37 9.62 10.12
N LEU A 312 -48.26 9.71 9.14
CA LEU A 312 -48.48 10.87 8.29
C LEU A 312 -49.70 11.64 8.78
N SER A 313 -49.59 12.97 8.84
CA SER A 313 -50.71 13.87 9.09
C SER A 313 -51.21 14.46 7.77
N CYS A 314 -52.41 14.10 7.36
CA CYS A 314 -52.98 14.47 6.06
C CYS A 314 -53.81 15.75 6.09
N GLY A 315 -53.76 16.51 7.18
CA GLY A 315 -54.49 17.76 7.34
C GLY A 315 -55.88 17.59 7.95
N GLY A 316 -56.70 18.62 7.81
CA GLY A 316 -58.07 18.69 8.33
C GLY A 316 -59.09 19.09 7.26
N CYS A 317 -60.35 18.87 7.55
CA CYS A 317 -61.44 19.19 6.63
C CYS A 317 -62.04 20.56 6.93
N ALA A 318 -62.37 21.31 5.89
CA ALA A 318 -63.19 22.50 6.01
C ALA A 318 -64.64 22.13 6.33
N ALA A 319 -65.23 22.78 7.34
CA ALA A 319 -66.64 22.57 7.68
C ALA A 319 -67.55 22.89 6.46
N PRO A 320 -68.65 22.14 6.26
CA PRO A 320 -69.21 21.12 7.15
C PRO A 320 -68.60 19.71 6.99
N ALA A 321 -67.61 19.52 6.11
CA ALA A 321 -66.98 18.22 5.94
C ALA A 321 -66.21 17.82 7.21
N THR A 322 -66.26 16.54 7.54
CA THR A 322 -65.50 15.93 8.64
C THR A 322 -64.63 14.81 8.09
N CYS A 323 -63.56 14.47 8.82
CA CYS A 323 -62.66 13.43 8.36
C CYS A 323 -63.34 12.05 8.44
N GLY A 324 -63.56 11.41 7.29
CA GLY A 324 -64.37 10.20 7.19
C GLY A 324 -65.88 10.44 7.10
N GLY A 325 -66.35 11.70 7.12
CA GLY A 325 -67.77 12.05 7.18
C GLY A 325 -68.58 11.64 5.94
N GLY A 326 -67.93 11.31 4.82
CA GLY A 326 -68.55 10.77 3.61
C GLY A 326 -68.47 9.24 3.48
N GLY A 327 -68.12 8.51 4.55
CA GLY A 327 -68.05 7.05 4.59
C GLY A 327 -66.71 6.44 4.17
N THR A 328 -65.75 7.24 3.68
CA THR A 328 -64.39 6.77 3.36
C THR A 328 -63.39 7.27 4.41
N PRO A 329 -62.72 6.39 5.19
CA PRO A 329 -61.76 6.80 6.20
C PRO A 329 -60.62 7.65 5.66
N ASN A 330 -60.24 8.68 6.43
CA ASN A 330 -59.17 9.63 6.12
C ASN A 330 -59.37 10.43 4.81
N VAL A 331 -60.62 10.53 4.35
CA VAL A 331 -61.03 11.40 3.24
C VAL A 331 -62.09 12.38 3.75
N CYS A 332 -61.92 13.65 3.45
CA CYS A 332 -62.90 14.69 3.76
C CYS A 332 -64.20 14.43 2.99
N GLY A 333 -65.29 14.33 3.73
CA GLY A 333 -66.62 14.16 3.16
C GLY A 333 -67.69 14.59 4.15
N CYS A 334 -68.91 14.67 3.66
CA CYS A 334 -70.10 14.97 4.46
C CYS A 334 -71.23 14.08 3.95
N THR A 335 -71.92 13.41 4.85
CA THR A 335 -73.13 12.64 4.53
C THR A 335 -74.34 13.52 4.82
N PRO A 336 -75.11 13.94 3.79
CA PRO A 336 -76.31 14.75 4.01
C PRO A 336 -77.33 14.02 4.88
N THR A 337 -78.01 14.75 5.74
CA THR A 337 -79.20 14.20 6.42
C THR A 337 -80.31 13.92 5.40
N THR A 338 -81.38 13.27 5.82
CA THR A 338 -82.61 13.12 5.03
C THR A 338 -83.77 13.77 5.77
N CYS A 339 -84.85 14.11 5.06
CA CYS A 339 -86.07 14.61 5.71
C CYS A 339 -86.57 13.66 6.80
N ALA A 340 -86.58 12.35 6.50
CA ALA A 340 -86.95 11.32 7.48
C ALA A 340 -85.99 11.28 8.68
N ALA A 341 -84.67 11.29 8.46
CA ALA A 341 -83.68 11.27 9.53
C ALA A 341 -83.70 12.54 10.40
N ALA A 342 -84.08 13.68 9.82
CA ALA A 342 -84.31 14.94 10.53
C ALA A 342 -85.70 15.03 11.19
N GLY A 343 -86.56 14.02 11.01
CA GLY A 343 -87.93 13.99 11.51
C GLY A 343 -88.85 15.05 10.87
N LYS A 344 -88.58 15.45 9.62
CA LYS A 344 -89.27 16.51 8.89
C LYS A 344 -90.05 15.94 7.71
N ASN A 345 -91.24 16.47 7.47
CA ASN A 345 -92.14 15.99 6.40
C ASN A 345 -92.78 17.13 5.58
N CYS A 346 -92.29 18.37 5.71
CA CYS A 346 -92.67 19.48 4.84
C CYS A 346 -91.64 20.61 4.80
N GLY A 347 -91.68 21.42 3.75
CA GLY A 347 -90.85 22.60 3.55
C GLY A 347 -89.38 22.27 3.25
N THR A 348 -88.55 23.31 3.14
CA THR A 348 -87.11 23.15 2.90
C THR A 348 -86.31 23.17 4.20
N ILE A 349 -85.30 22.31 4.30
CA ILE A 349 -84.36 22.26 5.43
C ILE A 349 -82.91 22.21 4.93
N PRO A 350 -81.92 22.71 5.69
CA PRO A 350 -80.52 22.47 5.39
C PRO A 350 -80.19 20.97 5.47
N ASN A 351 -79.41 20.46 4.53
CA ASN A 351 -79.02 19.06 4.48
C ASN A 351 -77.81 18.73 5.39
N GLY A 352 -77.26 19.72 6.08
CA GLY A 352 -76.07 19.59 6.94
C GLY A 352 -74.73 19.58 6.19
N CYS A 353 -74.75 19.56 4.85
CA CYS A 353 -73.58 19.51 3.96
C CYS A 353 -73.53 20.68 2.97
N GLY A 354 -74.12 21.83 3.35
CA GLY A 354 -74.14 23.05 2.54
C GLY A 354 -75.22 23.11 1.45
N GLY A 355 -76.05 22.08 1.32
CA GLY A 355 -77.22 22.05 0.43
C GLY A 355 -78.54 22.11 1.21
N THR A 356 -79.65 22.07 0.47
CA THR A 356 -81.02 22.02 1.03
C THR A 356 -81.74 20.73 0.61
N LEU A 357 -82.69 20.30 1.43
CA LEU A 357 -83.63 19.21 1.14
C LEU A 357 -85.03 19.81 1.08
N ASP A 358 -85.83 19.39 0.11
CA ASP A 358 -87.27 19.64 0.09
C ASP A 358 -88.00 18.42 0.66
N CYS A 359 -88.67 18.62 1.79
CA CYS A 359 -89.42 17.57 2.49
C CYS A 359 -90.88 17.48 2.04
N GLY A 360 -91.26 18.21 0.98
CA GLY A 360 -92.59 18.19 0.39
C GLY A 360 -93.54 19.22 0.99
N THR A 361 -94.82 19.09 0.65
CA THR A 361 -95.90 19.96 1.14
C THR A 361 -96.91 19.15 1.96
N CYS A 362 -97.64 19.83 2.85
CA CYS A 362 -98.67 19.18 3.65
C CYS A 362 -99.93 18.94 2.80
N THR A 363 -100.44 17.71 2.82
CA THR A 363 -101.75 17.37 2.24
C THR A 363 -102.91 17.90 3.09
N SER A 364 -102.70 18.07 4.40
CA SER A 364 -103.61 18.72 5.35
C SER A 364 -102.83 19.49 6.42
N GLY A 365 -103.32 20.65 6.83
CA GLY A 365 -102.64 21.54 7.80
C GLY A 365 -101.58 22.43 7.17
N THR A 366 -100.79 23.11 8.00
CA THR A 366 -99.75 24.06 7.55
C THR A 366 -98.38 23.54 7.98
N CYS A 367 -97.35 23.74 7.15
CA CYS A 367 -95.99 23.37 7.53
C CYS A 367 -95.53 24.17 8.76
N GLY A 368 -95.24 23.49 9.88
CA GLY A 368 -94.95 24.13 11.16
C GLY A 368 -96.16 24.49 12.01
N GLY A 369 -97.39 24.20 11.55
CA GLY A 369 -98.63 24.63 12.20
C GLY A 369 -98.88 24.06 13.61
N GLY A 370 -98.26 22.91 13.93
CA GLY A 370 -98.33 22.26 15.25
C GLY A 370 -97.24 22.69 16.24
N GLY A 371 -96.52 23.79 15.99
CA GLY A 371 -95.46 24.31 16.87
C GLY A 371 -94.07 23.70 16.67
N THR A 372 -93.93 22.67 15.83
CA THR A 372 -92.63 22.09 15.43
C THR A 372 -92.30 22.46 13.99
N ALA A 373 -91.20 23.19 13.76
CA ALA A 373 -90.80 23.62 12.42
C ALA A 373 -90.57 22.44 11.46
N ASN A 374 -91.00 22.62 10.20
CA ASN A 374 -90.88 21.64 9.11
C ASN A 374 -91.59 20.29 9.37
N VAL A 375 -92.62 20.31 10.22
CA VAL A 375 -93.53 19.19 10.46
C VAL A 375 -94.96 19.65 10.19
N CYS A 376 -95.73 18.88 9.41
CA CYS A 376 -97.13 19.17 9.14
C CYS A 376 -97.95 19.09 10.43
N GLY A 377 -98.72 20.14 10.71
CA GLY A 377 -99.63 20.18 11.83
C GLY A 377 -100.70 21.25 11.63
N CYS A 378 -101.78 21.13 12.37
CA CYS A 378 -102.85 22.11 12.37
C CYS A 378 -102.64 23.08 13.54
N THR A 379 -102.96 24.36 13.33
CA THR A 379 -102.98 25.34 14.42
C THR A 379 -104.15 25.05 15.36
N PRO A 380 -104.10 25.44 16.65
CA PRO A 380 -105.17 25.18 17.61
C PRO A 380 -106.57 25.63 17.16
N THR A 381 -106.65 26.62 16.27
CA THR A 381 -107.90 27.14 15.68
C THR A 381 -108.41 26.35 14.46
N THR A 382 -107.62 25.47 13.85
CA THR A 382 -107.98 24.73 12.61
C THR A 382 -108.18 23.23 12.81
N CYS A 383 -107.78 22.64 13.95
CA CYS A 383 -108.05 21.23 14.28
C CYS A 383 -109.55 20.89 14.48
N ALA A 384 -110.43 21.88 14.63
CA ALA A 384 -111.85 21.68 14.90
C ALA A 384 -112.69 21.32 13.66
N ALA A 385 -112.10 21.20 12.47
CA ALA A 385 -112.83 20.97 11.21
C ALA A 385 -112.48 19.65 10.47
N ALA A 386 -111.68 18.76 11.05
CA ALA A 386 -111.29 17.49 10.43
C ALA A 386 -111.67 16.26 11.29
N GLY A 387 -112.89 16.30 11.85
CA GLY A 387 -113.56 15.11 12.39
C GLY A 387 -114.18 14.27 11.27
#